data_AF-A0A1I6S7Y2-F1
#
_entry.id   AF-A0A1I6S7Y2-F1
#
_cell.length_a   1.000
_cell.length_b   1.000
_cell.length_c   1.000
_cell.angle_alpha   90.00
_cell.angle_beta   90.00
_cell.angle_gamma   90.00
#
_symmetry.space_group_name_H-M   'P 1'
#
loop_
_entity.id
_entity.type
_entity.pdbx_description
1 polymer ?
#
loop_
_entity_poly.entity_id
_entity_poly.type
_entity_poly.pdbx_seq_one_letter_code
_entity_poly.pdbx_strand_id
1 'polypeptide(L)'
;MFRYLLISLCFFTNLLQAQEVKQRLILIGDAGEINPQQETLLPTGADLVLPNKTTIYFLGDNIYPDGMGLENSRKAETEKILQSQFEPFRKKGATIYFIAGNHDWDKSGVDGLAKIKAQEAFLKGIGDDKIRFVPTAGTLGPFVEMLTDSIVTILYDSEFWLFPHHEAGLLPEIEKEKQRFLFSLDSIAKVHKDKKLLVLCHHPMKSYGEHSLKFSVSEHLFPLRRFWKGLYIPLPVVGSVYPLLRSTAFRTAEDLKHPTYRELIQSVTKVLQDHPQVIYISGHDHGLQFIQDERFTQVISGSGAKTSHISKAKDLHYKHGQQGFAVMDFLQNGQIRVSFYIVDQDLVTKDFETVLYKD
;
A
#
# COMPACT_ATOMS: atom_id res chain seq x y z
N MET A 1 -74.25 -18.37 9.33
CA MET A 1 -72.98 -19.13 9.45
C MET A 1 -71.98 -18.55 8.46
N PHE A 2 -71.31 -17.44 8.79
CA PHE A 2 -70.17 -16.94 8.01
C PHE A 2 -69.22 -16.23 8.98
N ARG A 3 -68.15 -16.94 9.36
CA ARG A 3 -67.03 -16.42 10.17
C ARG A 3 -66.07 -15.72 9.21
N TYR A 4 -65.92 -14.40 9.36
CA TYR A 4 -64.81 -13.70 8.74
C TYR A 4 -63.56 -13.92 9.59
N LEU A 5 -62.61 -14.68 9.03
CA LEU A 5 -61.28 -14.90 9.59
C LEU A 5 -60.41 -13.68 9.21
N LEU A 6 -60.15 -12.79 10.16
CA LEU A 6 -59.11 -11.77 10.00
C LEU A 6 -57.74 -12.46 10.10
N ILE A 7 -57.07 -12.61 8.96
CA ILE A 7 -55.67 -12.98 8.90
C ILE A 7 -54.87 -11.69 9.07
N SER A 8 -54.32 -11.50 10.27
CA SER A 8 -53.32 -10.45 10.53
C SER A 8 -52.01 -10.85 9.86
N LEU A 9 -51.71 -10.27 8.69
CA LEU A 9 -50.41 -10.41 8.04
C LEU A 9 -49.38 -9.57 8.82
N CYS A 10 -48.67 -10.18 9.76
CA CYS A 10 -47.49 -9.57 10.36
C CYS A 10 -46.37 -9.50 9.31
N PHE A 11 -46.25 -8.36 8.63
CA PHE A 11 -45.06 -8.02 7.87
C PHE A 11 -43.91 -7.75 8.85
N PHE A 12 -43.12 -8.77 9.17
CA PHE A 12 -41.77 -8.57 9.69
C PHE A 12 -40.91 -8.03 8.54
N THR A 13 -40.88 -6.71 8.37
CA THR A 13 -39.86 -6.05 7.55
C THR A 13 -38.53 -6.21 8.28
N ASN A 14 -37.73 -7.20 7.87
CA ASN A 14 -36.30 -7.21 8.18
C ASN A 14 -35.67 -6.03 7.43
N LEU A 15 -35.67 -4.85 8.07
CA LEU A 15 -34.82 -3.73 7.67
C LEU A 15 -33.38 -4.18 7.91
N LEU A 16 -32.74 -4.72 6.87
CA LEU A 16 -31.29 -4.78 6.77
C LEU A 16 -30.81 -3.32 6.74
N GLN A 17 -30.56 -2.75 7.93
CA GLN A 17 -29.86 -1.48 8.02
C GLN A 17 -28.46 -1.71 7.46
N ALA A 18 -28.18 -1.12 6.29
CA ALA A 18 -26.81 -1.06 5.79
C ALA A 18 -25.95 -0.36 6.85
N GLN A 19 -24.94 -1.07 7.33
CA GLN A 19 -24.13 -0.57 8.43
C GLN A 19 -23.37 0.69 8.02
N GLU A 20 -23.50 1.74 8.83
CA GLU A 20 -22.92 3.05 8.50
C GLU A 20 -21.39 3.00 8.59
N VAL A 21 -20.73 3.54 7.55
CA VAL A 21 -19.29 3.74 7.53
C VAL A 21 -18.96 4.94 8.43
N LYS A 22 -18.14 4.70 9.47
CA LYS A 22 -17.60 5.73 10.37
C LYS A 22 -16.43 6.46 9.71
N GLN A 23 -15.50 5.71 9.13
CA GLN A 23 -14.35 6.20 8.39
C GLN A 23 -14.06 5.26 7.22
N ARG A 24 -13.54 5.81 6.11
CA ARG A 24 -13.07 5.10 4.93
C ARG A 24 -11.63 5.46 4.64
N LEU A 25 -10.82 4.46 4.32
CA LEU A 25 -9.51 4.64 3.72
C LEU A 25 -9.53 4.12 2.29
N ILE A 26 -8.93 4.87 1.37
CA ILE A 26 -8.64 4.39 0.01
C ILE A 26 -7.10 4.32 -0.10
N LEU A 27 -6.60 3.15 -0.47
CA LEU A 27 -5.18 2.80 -0.40
C LEU A 27 -4.65 2.55 -1.82
N ILE A 28 -3.72 3.36 -2.29
CA ILE A 28 -3.25 3.34 -3.69
C ILE A 28 -1.72 3.38 -3.70
N GLY A 29 -1.03 2.28 -4.01
CA GLY A 29 0.41 2.28 -4.25
C GLY A 29 0.73 2.22 -5.74
N ASP A 30 1.96 2.54 -6.11
CA ASP A 30 2.52 2.24 -7.44
C ASP A 30 1.74 2.94 -8.56
N ALA A 31 1.33 4.19 -8.33
CA ALA A 31 0.51 5.01 -9.24
C ALA A 31 1.34 6.04 -10.03
N GLY A 32 2.67 5.90 -10.07
CA GLY A 32 3.59 6.87 -10.65
C GLY A 32 3.65 7.00 -12.17
N GLU A 33 2.64 6.53 -12.91
CA GLU A 33 2.51 6.68 -14.37
C GLU A 33 1.08 7.06 -14.74
N ILE A 34 0.92 7.95 -15.72
CA ILE A 34 -0.37 8.20 -16.36
C ILE A 34 -0.55 7.16 -17.47
N ASN A 35 -1.51 6.26 -17.30
CA ASN A 35 -1.85 5.23 -18.30
C ASN A 35 -3.38 5.12 -18.46
N PRO A 36 -3.88 4.51 -19.55
CA PRO A 36 -5.31 4.47 -19.85
C PRO A 36 -6.17 3.85 -18.74
N GLN A 37 -5.69 2.80 -18.08
CA GLN A 37 -6.42 2.18 -16.97
C GLN A 37 -6.48 3.10 -15.74
N GLN A 38 -5.40 3.84 -15.46
CA GLN A 38 -5.36 4.81 -14.36
C GLN A 38 -6.35 5.96 -14.57
N GLU A 39 -6.52 6.41 -15.83
CA GLU A 39 -7.50 7.45 -16.19
C GLU A 39 -8.95 7.05 -15.84
N THR A 40 -9.25 5.75 -15.73
CA THR A 40 -10.52 5.25 -15.21
C THR A 40 -10.47 4.93 -13.72
N LEU A 41 -9.34 4.37 -13.25
CA LEU A 41 -9.18 3.88 -11.88
C LEU A 41 -9.31 4.99 -10.83
N LEU A 42 -8.59 6.10 -11.00
CA LEU A 42 -8.54 7.17 -10.01
C LEU A 42 -9.87 7.95 -9.92
N PRO A 43 -10.52 8.34 -11.03
CA PRO A 43 -11.83 8.97 -10.96
C PRO A 43 -12.89 8.05 -10.33
N THR A 44 -12.89 6.77 -10.67
CA THR A 44 -13.85 5.82 -10.05
C THR A 44 -13.56 5.63 -8.55
N GLY A 45 -12.28 5.58 -8.15
CA GLY A 45 -11.89 5.62 -6.74
C GLY A 45 -12.37 6.90 -6.06
N ALA A 46 -12.29 8.05 -6.73
CA ALA A 46 -12.79 9.31 -6.19
C ALA A 46 -14.31 9.32 -6.01
N ASP A 47 -15.08 8.59 -6.83
CA ASP A 47 -16.52 8.41 -6.64
C ASP A 47 -16.88 7.58 -5.38
N LEU A 48 -15.91 6.85 -4.81
CA LEU A 48 -16.07 6.18 -3.51
C LEU A 48 -15.80 7.11 -2.32
N VAL A 49 -15.42 8.36 -2.53
CA VAL A 49 -15.17 9.32 -1.43
C VAL A 49 -16.47 9.64 -0.71
N LEU A 50 -16.45 9.39 0.60
CA LEU A 50 -17.47 9.84 1.54
C LEU A 50 -17.01 11.18 2.14
N PRO A 51 -17.74 12.30 1.90
CA PRO A 51 -17.35 13.61 2.41
C PRO A 51 -17.09 13.59 3.91
N ASN A 52 -15.95 14.17 4.33
CA ASN A 52 -15.48 14.25 5.72
C ASN A 52 -15.22 12.90 6.43
N LYS A 53 -15.34 11.77 5.72
CA LYS A 53 -15.13 10.42 6.27
C LYS A 53 -14.05 9.65 5.53
N THR A 54 -13.51 10.17 4.43
CA THR A 54 -12.53 9.48 3.59
C THR A 54 -11.15 10.13 3.64
N THR A 55 -10.14 9.30 3.88
CA THR A 55 -8.72 9.64 3.75
C THR A 55 -8.09 8.75 2.68
N ILE A 56 -7.28 9.35 1.80
CA ILE A 56 -6.53 8.66 0.76
C ILE A 56 -5.09 8.51 1.20
N TYR A 57 -4.54 7.31 1.02
CA TYR A 57 -3.12 7.05 1.22
C TYR A 57 -2.51 6.59 -0.10
N PHE A 58 -1.60 7.40 -0.63
CA PHE A 58 -0.69 7.00 -1.70
C PHE A 58 0.51 6.30 -1.07
N LEU A 59 0.65 5.01 -1.32
CA LEU A 59 1.53 4.08 -0.58
C LEU A 59 2.95 3.99 -1.17
N GLY A 60 3.43 5.06 -1.80
CA GLY A 60 4.77 5.11 -2.41
C GLY A 60 4.78 4.69 -3.87
N ASP A 61 5.94 4.92 -4.50
CA ASP A 61 6.13 4.84 -5.94
C ASP A 61 5.16 5.76 -6.68
N ASN A 62 5.19 7.02 -6.25
CA ASN A 62 4.29 8.06 -6.71
C ASN A 62 4.73 8.66 -8.04
N ILE A 63 6.00 8.48 -8.44
CA ILE A 63 6.52 8.98 -9.71
C ILE A 63 7.52 7.97 -10.30
N TYR A 64 7.21 7.41 -11.46
CA TYR A 64 8.10 6.52 -12.21
C TYR A 64 8.86 7.26 -13.33
N PRO A 65 10.00 6.70 -13.80
CA PRO A 65 10.66 5.50 -13.28
C PRO A 65 11.60 5.77 -12.10
N ASP A 66 11.84 7.00 -11.68
CA ASP A 66 12.87 7.30 -10.66
C ASP A 66 12.58 8.57 -9.84
N GLY A 67 11.30 8.90 -9.63
CA GLY A 67 10.93 10.00 -8.75
C GLY A 67 10.87 11.36 -9.43
N MET A 68 10.82 12.40 -8.62
CA MET A 68 10.69 13.79 -9.06
C MET A 68 11.86 14.23 -9.94
N GLY A 69 11.55 14.89 -11.06
CA GLY A 69 12.57 15.52 -11.90
C GLY A 69 13.20 16.73 -11.21
N LEU A 70 14.52 16.77 -11.13
CA LEU A 70 15.27 17.92 -10.59
C LEU A 70 15.48 19.02 -11.64
N GLU A 71 15.56 18.64 -12.91
CA GLU A 71 15.73 19.54 -14.05
C GLU A 71 14.40 20.00 -14.66
N ASN A 72 14.35 21.22 -15.20
CA ASN A 72 13.11 21.89 -15.63
C ASN A 72 12.24 21.07 -16.60
N SER A 73 12.83 20.38 -17.58
CA SER A 73 12.08 19.62 -18.59
C SER A 73 11.35 18.42 -17.99
N ARG A 74 12.02 17.68 -17.09
CA ARG A 74 11.46 16.50 -16.43
C ARG A 74 10.58 16.87 -15.25
N LYS A 75 10.90 17.96 -14.55
CA LYS A 75 10.17 18.44 -13.38
C LYS A 75 8.68 18.65 -13.70
N ALA A 76 8.37 19.37 -14.77
CA ALA A 76 6.98 19.65 -15.17
C ALA A 76 6.19 18.38 -15.53
N GLU A 77 6.85 17.35 -16.07
CA GLU A 77 6.22 16.05 -16.34
C GLU A 77 5.91 15.32 -15.03
N THR A 78 6.88 15.22 -14.13
CA THR A 78 6.72 14.52 -12.84
C THR A 78 5.72 15.21 -11.91
N GLU A 79 5.61 16.53 -11.98
CA GLU A 79 4.57 17.31 -11.28
C GLU A 79 3.17 16.95 -11.77
N LYS A 80 2.98 16.77 -13.09
CA LYS A 80 1.70 16.35 -13.67
C LYS A 80 1.31 14.95 -13.27
N ILE A 81 2.28 14.02 -13.19
CA ILE A 81 2.04 12.64 -12.70
C ILE A 81 1.55 12.68 -11.25
N LEU A 82 2.15 13.50 -10.40
CA LEU A 82 1.70 13.60 -9.01
C LEU A 82 0.34 14.31 -8.91
N GLN A 83 0.09 15.31 -9.74
CA GLN A 83 -1.18 16.02 -9.81
C GLN A 83 -2.34 15.12 -10.25
N SER A 84 -2.15 14.28 -11.26
CA SER A 84 -3.19 13.36 -11.74
C SER A 84 -3.70 12.41 -10.65
N GLN A 85 -2.83 12.08 -9.69
CA GLN A 85 -3.14 11.22 -8.55
C GLN A 85 -4.08 11.88 -7.55
N PHE A 86 -3.71 13.05 -7.00
CA PHE A 86 -4.48 13.63 -5.90
C PHE A 86 -5.71 14.42 -6.36
N GLU A 87 -5.69 15.00 -7.56
CA GLU A 87 -6.70 15.98 -7.99
C GLU A 87 -8.15 15.41 -8.00
N PRO A 88 -8.42 14.20 -8.51
CA PRO A 88 -9.75 13.61 -8.48
C PRO A 88 -10.32 13.49 -7.05
N PHE A 89 -9.51 13.06 -6.10
CA PHE A 89 -9.92 12.87 -4.70
C PHE A 89 -10.06 14.20 -3.95
N ARG A 90 -9.17 15.17 -4.22
CA ARG A 90 -9.28 16.51 -3.64
C ARG A 90 -10.53 17.25 -4.08
N LYS A 91 -10.96 17.10 -5.34
CA LYS A 91 -12.24 17.63 -5.83
C LYS A 91 -13.45 17.10 -5.05
N LYS A 92 -13.34 15.91 -4.44
CA LYS A 92 -14.36 15.30 -3.57
C LYS A 92 -14.17 15.63 -2.08
N GLY A 93 -13.15 16.42 -1.74
CA GLY A 93 -12.91 16.91 -0.39
C GLY A 93 -12.08 16.00 0.52
N ALA A 94 -11.54 14.88 0.02
CA ALA A 94 -10.80 13.89 0.84
C ALA A 94 -9.41 14.37 1.29
N THR A 95 -9.01 14.07 2.52
CA THR A 95 -7.61 14.29 2.97
C THR A 95 -6.69 13.27 2.31
N ILE A 96 -5.46 13.66 1.96
CA ILE A 96 -4.53 12.85 1.18
C ILE A 96 -3.15 12.86 1.83
N TYR A 97 -2.60 11.66 1.99
CA TYR A 97 -1.26 11.42 2.46
C TYR A 97 -0.45 10.67 1.39
N PHE A 98 0.76 11.14 1.14
CA PHE A 98 1.77 10.48 0.31
C PHE A 98 2.88 9.97 1.20
N ILE A 99 3.25 8.70 1.06
CA ILE A 99 4.53 8.15 1.56
C ILE A 99 5.46 7.91 0.37
N ALA A 100 6.78 7.90 0.59
CA ALA A 100 7.75 7.60 -0.47
C ALA A 100 7.89 6.08 -0.68
N GLY A 101 8.09 5.69 -1.93
CA GLY A 101 8.59 4.37 -2.32
C GLY A 101 10.01 4.43 -2.87
N ASN A 102 10.57 3.27 -3.21
CA ASN A 102 11.96 3.19 -3.68
C ASN A 102 12.17 3.94 -5.00
N HIS A 103 11.16 3.99 -5.87
CA HIS A 103 11.24 4.78 -7.10
C HIS A 103 11.25 6.28 -6.83
N ASP A 104 10.51 6.77 -5.82
CA ASP A 104 10.55 8.18 -5.42
C ASP A 104 11.95 8.59 -4.92
N TRP A 105 12.64 7.65 -4.28
CA TRP A 105 14.05 7.74 -3.86
C TRP A 105 15.05 7.45 -5.00
N ASP A 106 14.81 7.95 -6.21
CA ASP A 106 15.71 7.74 -7.35
C ASP A 106 15.94 6.27 -7.70
N LYS A 107 14.92 5.41 -7.48
CA LYS A 107 15.08 3.95 -7.56
C LYS A 107 16.23 3.47 -6.66
N SER A 108 16.24 3.98 -5.43
CA SER A 108 17.30 3.80 -4.44
C SER A 108 18.67 4.32 -4.92
N GLY A 109 18.69 5.35 -5.76
CA GLY A 109 19.87 5.97 -6.35
C GLY A 109 20.42 7.16 -5.56
N VAL A 110 21.58 7.68 -5.97
CA VAL A 110 22.33 8.71 -5.21
C VAL A 110 21.56 10.03 -5.06
N ASP A 111 20.66 10.34 -5.99
CA ASP A 111 19.87 11.57 -5.94
C ASP A 111 18.57 11.41 -5.11
N GLY A 112 18.34 10.23 -4.51
CA GLY A 112 17.09 9.89 -3.84
C GLY A 112 16.64 10.94 -2.81
N LEU A 113 17.54 11.37 -1.93
CA LEU A 113 17.24 12.40 -0.92
C LEU A 113 16.85 13.75 -1.56
N ALA A 114 17.49 14.14 -2.66
CA ALA A 114 17.18 15.38 -3.36
C ALA A 114 15.79 15.29 -4.04
N LYS A 115 15.49 14.15 -4.65
CA LYS A 115 14.20 13.92 -5.35
C LYS A 115 13.01 13.89 -4.40
N ILE A 116 13.10 13.19 -3.27
CA ILE A 116 11.99 13.17 -2.30
C ILE A 116 11.78 14.54 -1.64
N LYS A 117 12.85 15.32 -1.43
CA LYS A 117 12.75 16.72 -0.95
C LYS A 117 12.07 17.60 -2.00
N ALA A 118 12.38 17.42 -3.28
CA ALA A 118 11.73 18.13 -4.36
C ALA A 118 10.24 17.76 -4.48
N GLN A 119 9.88 16.48 -4.30
CA GLN A 119 8.50 16.01 -4.27
C GLN A 119 7.71 16.62 -3.09
N GLU A 120 8.26 16.58 -1.88
CA GLU A 120 7.65 17.22 -0.72
C GLU A 120 7.49 18.73 -0.94
N ALA A 121 8.51 19.40 -1.48
CA ALA A 121 8.47 20.83 -1.76
C ALA A 121 7.38 21.21 -2.77
N PHE A 122 7.19 20.41 -3.81
CA PHE A 122 6.10 20.61 -4.76
C PHE A 122 4.73 20.46 -4.09
N LEU A 123 4.50 19.37 -3.34
CA LEU A 123 3.24 19.16 -2.63
C LEU A 123 2.94 20.27 -1.61
N LYS A 124 3.95 20.71 -0.83
CA LYS A 124 3.83 21.86 0.08
C LYS A 124 3.54 23.16 -0.69
N GLY A 125 4.14 23.33 -1.87
CA GLY A 125 3.97 24.50 -2.74
C GLY A 125 2.53 24.69 -3.26
N ILE A 126 1.70 23.64 -3.26
CA ILE A 126 0.27 23.72 -3.60
C ILE A 126 -0.49 24.57 -2.56
N GLY A 127 -0.05 24.56 -1.29
CA GLY A 127 -0.68 25.33 -0.21
C GLY A 127 -2.01 24.75 0.31
N ASP A 128 -2.34 23.50 -0.01
CA ASP A 128 -3.48 22.77 0.57
C ASP A 128 -3.00 21.86 1.71
N ASP A 129 -3.39 22.17 2.95
CA ASP A 129 -3.00 21.44 4.16
C ASP A 129 -3.57 20.00 4.21
N LYS A 130 -4.56 19.69 3.36
CA LYS A 130 -5.12 18.35 3.19
C LYS A 130 -4.34 17.49 2.21
N ILE A 131 -3.26 17.99 1.61
CA ILE A 131 -2.33 17.22 0.79
C ILE A 131 -0.97 17.20 1.50
N ARG A 132 -0.56 16.03 1.99
CA ARG A 132 0.62 15.93 2.85
C ARG A 132 1.56 14.83 2.40
N PHE A 133 2.84 15.16 2.26
CA PHE A 133 3.90 14.17 2.16
C PHE A 133 4.37 13.83 3.58
N VAL A 134 4.32 12.55 3.95
CA VAL A 134 4.62 12.07 5.30
C VAL A 134 5.39 10.74 5.27
N PRO A 135 6.32 10.51 6.21
CA PRO A 135 6.91 11.51 7.11
C PRO A 135 7.68 12.58 6.32
N THR A 136 8.24 13.57 7.01
CA THR A 136 9.04 14.62 6.34
C THR A 136 10.16 14.00 5.51
N ALA A 137 10.37 14.52 4.30
CA ALA A 137 11.33 13.97 3.36
C ALA A 137 12.74 13.86 3.97
N GLY A 138 13.32 12.66 3.89
CA GLY A 138 14.64 12.35 4.44
C GLY A 138 14.63 11.99 5.92
N THR A 139 13.48 11.57 6.46
CA THR A 139 13.34 11.05 7.81
C THR A 139 12.58 9.72 7.80
N LEU A 140 12.85 8.86 8.78
CA LEU A 140 12.17 7.57 8.93
C LEU A 140 10.73 7.72 9.44
N GLY A 141 10.45 8.72 10.29
CA GLY A 141 9.20 8.85 11.03
C GLY A 141 9.31 8.36 12.50
N PRO A 142 8.21 7.92 13.15
CA PRO A 142 6.87 7.76 12.59
C PRO A 142 6.09 9.08 12.51
N PHE A 143 5.24 9.19 11.50
CA PHE A 143 4.14 10.15 11.48
C PHE A 143 2.88 9.47 12.03
N VAL A 144 2.22 10.07 13.02
CA VAL A 144 1.08 9.47 13.73
C VAL A 144 -0.15 10.34 13.60
N GLU A 145 -1.28 9.74 13.26
CA GLU A 145 -2.57 10.42 13.23
C GLU A 145 -3.65 9.56 13.90
N MET A 146 -4.49 10.22 14.70
CA MET A 146 -5.68 9.59 15.25
C MET A 146 -6.80 9.66 14.22
N LEU A 147 -6.98 8.57 13.48
CA LEU A 147 -7.99 8.48 12.44
C LEU A 147 -9.42 8.48 13.02
N THR A 148 -9.60 7.77 14.13
CA THR A 148 -10.80 7.85 14.98
C THR A 148 -10.40 7.70 16.44
N ASP A 149 -11.35 7.91 17.35
CA ASP A 149 -11.25 7.53 18.76
C ASP A 149 -10.70 6.10 19.03
N SER A 150 -10.88 5.15 18.11
CA SER A 150 -10.48 3.74 18.25
C SER A 150 -9.39 3.27 17.28
N ILE A 151 -8.90 4.14 16.40
CA ILE A 151 -7.96 3.77 15.33
C ILE A 151 -6.84 4.80 15.24
N VAL A 152 -5.60 4.32 15.21
CA VAL A 152 -4.39 5.13 15.04
C VAL A 152 -3.68 4.68 13.78
N THR A 153 -3.34 5.63 12.91
CA THR A 153 -2.48 5.40 11.75
C THR A 153 -1.04 5.80 12.09
N ILE A 154 -0.10 4.95 11.69
CA ILE A 154 1.33 5.12 11.88
C ILE A 154 1.96 4.97 10.50
N LEU A 155 2.48 6.07 9.96
CA LEU A 155 3.13 6.13 8.66
C LEU A 155 4.63 6.30 8.83
N TYR A 156 5.42 5.57 8.04
CA TYR A 156 6.88 5.70 8.06
C TYR A 156 7.48 5.45 6.69
N ASP A 157 8.65 6.04 6.46
CA ASP A 157 9.40 5.87 5.22
C ASP A 157 10.26 4.61 5.32
N SER A 158 9.73 3.49 4.81
CA SER A 158 10.47 2.24 4.78
C SER A 158 11.71 2.30 3.89
N GLU A 159 11.70 3.13 2.83
CA GLU A 159 12.86 3.22 1.94
C GLU A 159 14.02 3.92 2.62
N PHE A 160 13.79 4.91 3.48
CA PHE A 160 14.83 5.48 4.33
C PHE A 160 15.63 4.39 5.08
N TRP A 161 14.97 3.32 5.55
CA TRP A 161 15.66 2.21 6.23
C TRP A 161 16.53 1.38 5.27
N LEU A 162 16.06 1.17 4.04
CA LEU A 162 16.68 0.33 3.01
C LEU A 162 17.72 1.05 2.16
N PHE A 163 17.65 2.38 2.13
CA PHE A 163 18.41 3.25 1.22
C PHE A 163 19.93 3.06 1.39
N PRO A 164 20.65 2.67 0.33
CA PRO A 164 22.07 2.32 0.43
C PRO A 164 23.00 3.54 0.35
N HIS A 165 22.50 4.70 -0.04
CA HIS A 165 23.30 5.90 -0.31
C HIS A 165 23.17 6.99 0.76
N HIS A 166 22.87 6.59 2.00
CA HIS A 166 23.09 7.49 3.14
C HIS A 166 24.55 7.95 3.14
N GLU A 167 24.78 9.25 3.37
CA GLU A 167 26.14 9.78 3.43
C GLU A 167 26.95 9.02 4.49
N ALA A 168 28.15 8.55 4.15
CA ALA A 168 28.93 7.65 5.02
C ALA A 168 29.23 8.26 6.40
N GLY A 169 29.36 9.59 6.49
CA GLY A 169 29.55 10.32 7.75
C GLY A 169 28.31 10.36 8.66
N LEU A 170 27.13 9.97 8.17
CA LEU A 170 25.86 10.00 8.90
C LEU A 170 25.41 8.62 9.39
N LEU A 171 26.15 7.53 9.12
CA LEU A 171 25.73 6.19 9.51
C LEU A 171 25.39 6.05 11.01
N PRO A 172 26.15 6.62 11.96
CA PRO A 172 25.78 6.59 13.38
C PRO A 172 24.46 7.32 13.67
N GLU A 173 24.17 8.41 12.95
CA GLU A 173 22.95 9.19 13.08
C GLU A 173 21.74 8.45 12.52
N ILE A 174 21.90 7.76 11.37
CA ILE A 174 20.89 6.88 10.78
C ILE A 174 20.54 5.75 11.75
N GLU A 175 21.54 5.12 12.38
CA GLU A 175 21.29 4.05 13.36
C GLU A 175 20.56 4.58 14.60
N LYS A 176 20.93 5.76 15.11
CA LYS A 176 20.19 6.44 16.18
C LYS A 176 18.75 6.76 15.77
N GLU A 177 18.52 7.12 14.51
CA GLU A 177 17.17 7.37 13.98
C GLU A 177 16.33 6.09 13.94
N LYS A 178 16.89 4.97 13.48
CA LYS A 178 16.25 3.64 13.54
C LYS A 178 15.87 3.26 14.97
N GLN A 179 16.77 3.44 15.93
CA GLN A 179 16.50 3.15 17.34
C GLN A 179 15.42 4.06 17.94
N ARG A 180 15.45 5.36 17.63
CA ARG A 180 14.42 6.33 18.05
C ARG A 180 13.05 5.99 17.45
N PHE A 181 13.02 5.57 16.19
CA PHE A 181 11.81 5.11 15.53
C PHE A 181 11.22 3.89 16.25
N LEU A 182 12.03 2.85 16.51
CA LEU A 182 11.57 1.64 17.21
C LEU A 182 11.08 1.94 18.63
N PHE A 183 11.79 2.81 19.36
CA PHE A 183 11.36 3.26 20.69
C PHE A 183 10.03 4.03 20.65
N SER A 184 9.87 4.89 19.64
CA SER A 184 8.62 5.64 19.45
C SER A 184 7.48 4.70 19.11
N LEU A 185 7.72 3.70 18.25
CA LEU A 185 6.74 2.70 17.87
C LEU A 185 6.27 1.86 19.06
N ASP A 186 7.20 1.41 19.92
CA ASP A 186 6.90 0.72 21.17
C ASP A 186 6.05 1.59 22.12
N SER A 187 6.43 2.87 22.25
CA SER A 187 5.70 3.83 23.08
C SER A 187 4.28 4.06 22.57
N ILE A 188 4.10 4.24 21.26
CA ILE A 188 2.79 4.40 20.60
C ILE A 188 1.93 3.16 20.85
N ALA A 189 2.50 1.96 20.68
CA ALA A 189 1.78 0.71 20.91
C ALA A 189 1.33 0.54 22.37
N LYS A 190 2.16 0.94 23.33
CA LYS A 190 1.80 0.89 24.77
C LYS A 190 0.72 1.90 25.13
N VAL A 191 0.81 3.12 24.60
CA VAL A 191 -0.16 4.19 24.85
C VAL A 191 -1.53 3.87 24.23
N HIS A 192 -1.55 3.18 23.10
CA HIS A 192 -2.77 2.88 22.34
C HIS A 192 -3.16 1.40 22.34
N LYS A 193 -2.85 0.68 23.42
CA LYS A 193 -3.13 -0.77 23.56
C LYS A 193 -4.59 -1.19 23.37
N ASP A 194 -5.52 -0.25 23.52
CA ASP A 194 -6.97 -0.40 23.40
C ASP A 194 -7.50 -0.01 22.00
N LYS A 195 -6.63 0.48 21.13
CA LYS A 195 -6.97 0.95 19.77
C LYS A 195 -6.43 -0.01 18.73
N LYS A 196 -6.97 0.07 17.51
CA LYS A 196 -6.41 -0.62 16.35
C LYS A 196 -5.26 0.22 15.78
N LEU A 197 -4.10 -0.39 15.57
CA LEU A 197 -2.96 0.26 14.91
C LEU A 197 -2.94 -0.12 13.43
N LEU A 198 -2.97 0.88 12.56
CA LEU A 198 -2.73 0.73 11.13
C LEU A 198 -1.31 1.21 10.85
N VAL A 199 -0.44 0.31 10.43
CA VAL A 199 0.97 0.59 10.18
C VAL A 199 1.18 0.62 8.66
N LEU A 200 1.35 1.82 8.11
CA LEU A 200 1.46 2.06 6.68
C LEU A 200 2.91 2.38 6.30
N CYS A 201 3.43 1.70 5.29
CA CYS A 201 4.73 1.98 4.68
C CYS A 201 4.74 1.48 3.23
N HIS A 202 5.76 1.79 2.44
CA HIS A 202 5.81 1.31 1.07
C HIS A 202 6.10 -0.20 1.00
N HIS A 203 7.04 -0.68 1.81
CA HIS A 203 7.58 -2.03 1.78
C HIS A 203 6.77 -3.06 2.61
N PRO A 204 6.19 -4.13 2.02
CA PRO A 204 5.40 -5.12 2.75
C PRO A 204 6.18 -5.91 3.83
N MET A 205 5.57 -6.13 5.00
CA MET A 205 6.16 -7.01 6.03
C MET A 205 6.10 -8.51 5.64
N LYS A 206 5.14 -8.86 4.79
CA LYS A 206 4.98 -10.20 4.21
C LYS A 206 4.34 -10.06 2.84
N SER A 207 4.88 -10.74 1.83
CA SER A 207 4.30 -10.74 0.48
C SER A 207 4.56 -12.05 -0.28
N TYR A 208 3.75 -12.32 -1.30
CA TYR A 208 3.85 -13.48 -2.19
C TYR A 208 3.99 -13.10 -3.67
N GLY A 209 4.19 -11.83 -4.01
CA GLY A 209 4.46 -11.37 -5.37
C GLY A 209 5.94 -11.45 -5.75
N GLU A 210 6.34 -10.71 -6.78
CA GLU A 210 7.64 -10.84 -7.44
C GLU A 210 8.81 -10.53 -6.50
N HIS A 211 8.64 -9.54 -5.61
CA HIS A 211 9.64 -9.14 -4.61
C HIS A 211 9.85 -10.16 -3.48
N SER A 212 8.98 -11.19 -3.40
CA SER A 212 9.20 -12.35 -2.53
C SER A 212 10.20 -13.37 -3.10
N LEU A 213 10.66 -13.17 -4.33
CA LEU A 213 11.54 -14.08 -5.09
C LEU A 213 10.94 -15.49 -5.18
N LYS A 214 9.61 -15.58 -5.33
CA LYS A 214 8.85 -16.81 -5.59
C LYS A 214 8.37 -16.79 -7.03
N PHE A 215 8.97 -17.63 -7.85
CA PHE A 215 8.67 -17.73 -9.27
C PHE A 215 7.78 -18.96 -9.54
N SER A 216 6.86 -18.83 -10.48
CA SER A 216 6.01 -19.93 -10.92
C SER A 216 6.79 -20.97 -11.72
N VAL A 217 6.28 -22.21 -11.77
CA VAL A 217 6.85 -23.27 -12.62
C VAL A 217 6.87 -22.84 -14.09
N SER A 218 5.87 -22.06 -14.53
CA SER A 218 5.86 -21.51 -15.89
C SER A 218 6.97 -20.51 -16.14
N GLU A 219 7.39 -19.72 -15.15
CA GLU A 219 8.49 -18.76 -15.32
C GLU A 219 9.85 -19.45 -15.34
N HIS A 220 10.00 -20.56 -14.59
CA HIS A 220 11.17 -21.42 -14.68
C HIS A 220 11.29 -22.13 -16.03
N LEU A 221 10.16 -22.58 -16.57
CA LEU A 221 10.13 -23.30 -17.85
C LEU A 221 10.15 -22.33 -19.05
N PHE A 222 9.48 -21.19 -18.97
CA PHE A 222 9.26 -20.27 -20.08
C PHE A 222 9.63 -18.82 -19.68
N PRO A 223 10.90 -18.53 -19.37
CA PRO A 223 11.32 -17.23 -18.82
C PRO A 223 11.06 -16.06 -19.79
N LEU A 224 11.04 -16.33 -21.09
CA LEU A 224 10.83 -15.31 -22.13
C LEU A 224 9.39 -14.78 -22.16
N ARG A 225 8.43 -15.47 -21.52
CA ARG A 225 7.04 -15.00 -21.39
C ARG A 225 6.92 -13.68 -20.62
N ARG A 226 7.93 -13.34 -19.81
CA ARG A 226 8.00 -12.05 -19.10
C ARG A 226 8.20 -10.87 -20.04
N PHE A 227 8.93 -11.07 -21.14
CA PHE A 227 9.15 -10.03 -22.13
C PHE A 227 8.05 -10.03 -23.20
N TRP A 228 7.58 -11.22 -23.60
CA TRP A 228 6.56 -11.39 -24.63
C TRP A 228 5.60 -12.53 -24.25
N LYS A 229 4.35 -12.19 -23.91
CA LYS A 229 3.35 -13.13 -23.35
C LYS A 229 3.08 -14.37 -24.21
N GLY A 230 3.29 -14.29 -25.54
CA GLY A 230 3.08 -15.39 -26.50
C GLY A 230 4.25 -16.36 -26.69
N LEU A 231 5.39 -16.14 -26.03
CA LEU A 231 6.61 -16.89 -26.31
C LEU A 231 6.77 -18.11 -25.39
N TYR A 232 6.11 -19.22 -25.75
CA TYR A 232 6.16 -20.50 -25.04
C TYR A 232 7.36 -21.36 -25.46
N ILE A 233 8.57 -20.81 -25.35
CA ILE A 233 9.79 -21.56 -25.63
C ILE A 233 10.31 -22.14 -24.31
N PRO A 234 10.26 -23.47 -24.11
CA PRO A 234 10.75 -24.07 -22.89
C PRO A 234 12.28 -23.95 -22.84
N LEU A 235 12.79 -23.21 -21.86
CA LEU A 235 14.21 -23.05 -21.59
C LEU A 235 14.52 -23.51 -20.16
N PRO A 236 14.31 -24.80 -19.82
CA PRO A 236 14.75 -25.33 -18.54
C PRO A 236 16.26 -25.12 -18.37
N VAL A 237 16.74 -25.02 -17.12
CA VAL A 237 18.12 -24.60 -16.77
C VAL A 237 18.35 -23.10 -16.98
N VAL A 238 18.25 -22.56 -18.20
CA VAL A 238 18.46 -21.12 -18.49
C VAL A 238 17.39 -20.25 -17.81
N GLY A 239 16.14 -20.69 -17.80
CA GLY A 239 15.04 -20.05 -17.09
C GLY A 239 15.13 -20.13 -15.57
N SER A 240 15.97 -21.02 -15.03
CA SER A 240 16.31 -21.06 -13.60
C SER A 240 17.55 -20.22 -13.27
N VAL A 241 18.41 -19.89 -14.24
CA VAL A 241 19.57 -19.01 -14.05
C VAL A 241 19.13 -17.59 -13.69
N TYR A 242 18.09 -17.03 -14.32
CA TYR A 242 17.62 -15.67 -13.99
C TYR A 242 17.02 -15.55 -12.57
N PRO A 243 16.07 -16.41 -12.14
CA PRO A 243 15.63 -16.50 -10.74
C PRO A 243 16.76 -16.73 -9.75
N LEU A 244 17.74 -17.58 -10.10
CA LEU A 244 18.92 -17.83 -9.28
C LEU A 244 19.79 -16.57 -9.18
N LEU A 245 20.12 -15.91 -10.29
CA LEU A 245 20.90 -14.67 -10.32
C LEU A 245 20.19 -13.54 -9.58
N ARG A 246 18.88 -13.35 -9.76
CA ARG A 246 18.09 -12.35 -9.02
C ARG A 246 18.09 -12.63 -7.51
N SER A 247 18.02 -13.90 -7.11
CA SER A 247 18.04 -14.29 -5.69
C SER A 247 19.43 -14.38 -5.05
N THR A 248 20.51 -14.37 -5.83
CA THR A 248 21.89 -14.58 -5.33
C THR A 248 22.87 -13.46 -5.69
N ALA A 249 22.94 -13.03 -6.96
CA ALA A 249 23.95 -12.10 -7.48
C ALA A 249 23.43 -10.65 -7.62
N PHE A 250 22.14 -10.47 -7.95
CA PHE A 250 21.47 -9.17 -8.04
C PHE A 250 20.54 -8.95 -6.83
N ARG A 251 21.04 -9.16 -5.61
CA ARG A 251 20.26 -8.92 -4.40
C ARG A 251 20.02 -7.41 -4.27
N THR A 252 18.78 -6.99 -4.33
CA THR A 252 18.40 -5.59 -4.08
C THR A 252 17.90 -5.46 -2.66
N ALA A 253 18.09 -4.30 -2.02
CA ALA A 253 17.48 -4.02 -0.72
C ALA A 253 15.95 -4.16 -0.78
N GLU A 254 15.37 -3.93 -1.96
CA GLU A 254 13.96 -4.09 -2.33
C GLU A 254 13.40 -5.52 -2.27
N ASP A 255 14.23 -6.56 -2.10
CA ASP A 255 13.73 -7.94 -2.00
C ASP A 255 13.58 -8.40 -0.55
N LEU A 256 12.51 -9.13 -0.24
CA LEU A 256 12.23 -9.64 1.11
C LEU A 256 13.35 -10.53 1.70
N LYS A 257 14.24 -11.09 0.86
CA LYS A 257 15.37 -11.92 1.29
C LYS A 257 16.64 -11.11 1.59
N HIS A 258 16.64 -9.80 1.37
CA HIS A 258 17.78 -8.92 1.66
C HIS A 258 17.96 -8.76 3.18
N PRO A 259 19.21 -8.77 3.70
CA PRO A 259 19.44 -8.65 5.15
C PRO A 259 18.82 -7.39 5.77
N THR A 260 19.00 -6.22 5.15
CA THR A 260 18.47 -4.94 5.63
C THR A 260 16.94 -4.91 5.67
N TYR A 261 16.28 -5.51 4.67
CA TYR A 261 14.82 -5.59 4.65
C TYR A 261 14.31 -6.61 5.69
N ARG A 262 14.99 -7.75 5.84
CA ARG A 262 14.67 -8.69 6.91
C ARG A 262 14.82 -8.06 8.29
N GLU A 263 15.85 -7.24 8.50
CA GLU A 263 16.05 -6.47 9.71
C GLU A 263 14.90 -5.49 9.96
N LEU A 264 14.49 -4.71 8.95
CA LEU A 264 13.32 -3.83 9.04
C LEU A 264 12.08 -4.62 9.50
N ILE A 265 11.75 -5.71 8.79
CA ILE A 265 10.58 -6.54 9.08
C ILE A 265 10.66 -7.09 10.49
N GLN A 266 11.79 -7.69 10.87
CA GLN A 266 11.98 -8.27 12.19
C GLN A 266 11.88 -7.22 13.29
N SER A 267 12.48 -6.04 13.11
CA SER A 267 12.50 -4.99 14.12
C SER A 267 11.11 -4.40 14.35
N VAL A 268 10.40 -4.06 13.27
CA VAL A 268 9.05 -3.49 13.34
C VAL A 268 8.06 -4.50 13.90
N THR A 269 8.04 -5.73 13.37
CA THR A 269 7.11 -6.76 13.84
C THR A 269 7.40 -7.21 15.26
N LYS A 270 8.67 -7.23 15.69
CA LYS A 270 9.06 -7.57 17.07
C LYS A 270 8.57 -6.55 18.08
N VAL A 271 8.70 -5.26 17.76
CA VAL A 271 8.22 -4.16 18.62
C VAL A 271 6.70 -4.22 18.78
N LEU A 272 5.97 -4.59 17.73
CA LEU A 272 4.51 -4.59 17.72
C LEU A 272 3.88 -5.95 18.07
N GLN A 273 4.67 -7.00 18.30
CA GLN A 273 4.18 -8.38 18.43
C GLN A 273 3.14 -8.60 19.56
N ASP A 274 3.24 -7.79 20.63
CA ASP A 274 2.41 -7.93 21.83
C ASP A 274 1.16 -7.04 21.77
N HIS A 275 1.04 -6.22 20.71
CA HIS A 275 -0.12 -5.39 20.49
C HIS A 275 -1.25 -6.23 19.85
N PRO A 276 -2.46 -6.23 20.43
CA PRO A 276 -3.51 -7.19 20.06
C PRO A 276 -4.11 -6.95 18.66
N GLN A 277 -4.06 -5.71 18.16
CA GLN A 277 -4.74 -5.31 16.93
C GLN A 277 -3.83 -4.45 16.05
N VAL A 278 -3.01 -5.11 15.22
CA VAL A 278 -2.14 -4.45 14.23
C VAL A 278 -2.51 -4.92 12.82
N ILE A 279 -2.67 -3.97 11.91
CA ILE A 279 -2.81 -4.23 10.47
C ILE A 279 -1.68 -3.50 9.75
N TYR A 280 -0.88 -4.27 9.01
CA TYR A 280 0.16 -3.74 8.14
C TYR A 280 -0.43 -3.43 6.76
N ILE A 281 -0.06 -2.29 6.19
CA ILE A 281 -0.60 -1.80 4.92
C ILE A 281 0.57 -1.33 4.05
N SER A 282 0.64 -1.77 2.81
CA SER A 282 1.75 -1.43 1.91
C SER A 282 1.43 -1.40 0.42
N GLY A 283 2.38 -0.88 -0.37
CA GLY A 283 2.43 -0.98 -1.84
C GLY A 283 3.54 -1.95 -2.29
N HIS A 284 4.39 -1.48 -3.20
CA HIS A 284 5.67 -2.05 -3.68
C HIS A 284 5.57 -3.35 -4.47
N ASP A 285 4.91 -4.37 -3.91
CA ASP A 285 4.72 -5.61 -4.66
C ASP A 285 3.55 -5.43 -5.62
N HIS A 286 3.84 -5.43 -6.93
CA HIS A 286 2.97 -4.93 -7.99
C HIS A 286 1.65 -5.71 -8.17
N GLY A 287 0.73 -5.60 -7.22
CA GLY A 287 -0.53 -6.32 -7.16
C GLY A 287 -1.30 -6.08 -5.87
N LEU A 288 -2.45 -6.73 -5.78
CA LEU A 288 -3.36 -6.66 -4.63
C LEU A 288 -3.26 -7.96 -3.84
N GLN A 289 -3.07 -7.88 -2.52
CA GLN A 289 -3.00 -9.06 -1.65
C GLN A 289 -3.69 -8.81 -0.31
N PHE A 290 -4.44 -9.81 0.15
CA PHE A 290 -4.88 -9.89 1.55
C PHE A 290 -4.25 -11.12 2.20
N ILE A 291 -3.34 -10.87 3.14
CA ILE A 291 -2.59 -11.92 3.84
C ILE A 291 -2.98 -11.88 5.31
N GLN A 292 -3.43 -13.01 5.82
CA GLN A 292 -3.88 -13.13 7.20
C GLN A 292 -3.64 -14.52 7.79
N ASP A 293 -3.09 -14.54 9.00
CA ASP A 293 -3.07 -15.70 9.89
C ASP A 293 -3.57 -15.28 11.29
N GLU A 294 -3.45 -16.17 12.29
CA GLU A 294 -3.95 -15.92 13.64
C GLU A 294 -3.35 -14.69 14.33
N ARG A 295 -2.14 -14.25 13.94
CA ARG A 295 -1.39 -13.18 14.61
C ARG A 295 -1.00 -12.03 13.70
N PHE A 296 -1.24 -12.15 12.40
CA PHE A 296 -0.73 -11.22 11.40
C PHE A 296 -1.80 -10.89 10.37
N THR A 297 -1.94 -9.60 10.04
CA THR A 297 -2.81 -9.12 8.97
C THR A 297 -2.06 -8.09 8.14
N GLN A 298 -2.03 -8.29 6.81
CA GLN A 298 -1.39 -7.42 5.84
C GLN A 298 -2.32 -7.19 4.64
N VAL A 299 -2.47 -5.92 4.27
CA VAL A 299 -3.14 -5.46 3.05
C VAL A 299 -2.08 -4.87 2.13
N ILE A 300 -1.93 -5.44 0.94
CA ILE A 300 -1.03 -4.90 -0.10
C ILE A 300 -1.90 -4.31 -1.21
N SER A 301 -1.67 -3.05 -1.54
CA SER A 301 -2.35 -2.30 -2.60
C SER A 301 -1.32 -1.66 -3.53
N GLY A 302 -0.45 -2.47 -4.14
CA GLY A 302 0.66 -2.00 -4.98
C GLY A 302 0.38 -2.00 -6.48
N SER A 303 -0.88 -1.79 -6.89
CA SER A 303 -1.30 -2.02 -8.29
C SER A 303 -1.90 -0.78 -8.96
N GLY A 304 -1.46 0.43 -8.62
CA GLY A 304 -1.97 1.66 -9.23
C GLY A 304 -1.68 1.77 -10.73
N ALA A 305 -0.55 1.21 -11.20
CA ALA A 305 -0.13 1.24 -12.60
C ALA A 305 0.47 -0.08 -13.12
N LYS A 306 0.86 -1.01 -12.24
CA LYS A 306 1.63 -2.22 -12.60
C LYS A 306 0.86 -3.52 -12.40
N THR A 307 1.40 -4.60 -12.98
CA THR A 307 0.85 -5.97 -12.94
C THR A 307 1.95 -6.98 -12.62
N SER A 308 1.70 -7.98 -11.77
CA SER A 308 2.68 -9.03 -11.46
C SER A 308 2.08 -10.42 -11.21
N HIS A 309 2.95 -11.42 -11.18
CA HIS A 309 2.61 -12.75 -10.70
C HIS A 309 2.65 -12.83 -9.17
N ILE A 310 1.58 -13.36 -8.56
CA ILE A 310 1.51 -13.62 -7.12
C ILE A 310 1.39 -15.13 -6.87
N SER A 311 2.32 -15.68 -6.10
CA SER A 311 2.36 -17.10 -5.72
C SER A 311 1.22 -17.45 -4.75
N LYS A 312 0.71 -18.70 -4.79
CA LYS A 312 -0.28 -19.16 -3.80
C LYS A 312 0.39 -19.43 -2.45
N ALA A 313 -0.33 -19.17 -1.36
CA ALA A 313 0.08 -19.51 0.01
C ALA A 313 -1.16 -19.76 0.89
N LYS A 314 -0.98 -20.43 2.03
CA LYS A 314 -2.09 -20.84 2.92
C LYS A 314 -2.78 -19.65 3.60
N ASP A 315 -1.99 -18.66 4.00
CA ASP A 315 -2.41 -17.42 4.66
C ASP A 315 -2.72 -16.30 3.65
N LEU A 316 -2.63 -16.55 2.35
CA LEU A 316 -2.99 -15.62 1.29
C LEU A 316 -4.46 -15.85 0.90
N HIS A 317 -5.34 -15.03 1.44
CA HIS A 317 -6.79 -15.16 1.27
C HIS A 317 -7.31 -14.49 0.00
N TYR A 318 -6.61 -13.47 -0.49
CA TYR A 318 -6.90 -12.82 -1.76
C TYR A 318 -5.63 -12.42 -2.48
N LYS A 319 -5.64 -12.52 -3.82
CA LYS A 319 -4.58 -12.02 -4.69
C LYS A 319 -5.15 -11.60 -6.04
N HIS A 320 -4.66 -10.49 -6.57
CA HIS A 320 -4.95 -10.06 -7.92
C HIS A 320 -3.74 -9.33 -8.51
N GLY A 321 -3.35 -9.69 -9.73
CA GLY A 321 -2.13 -9.17 -10.37
C GLY A 321 -2.38 -8.08 -11.41
N GLN A 322 -3.58 -7.53 -11.49
CA GLN A 322 -3.96 -6.43 -12.39
C GLN A 322 -4.20 -5.15 -11.59
N GLN A 323 -4.24 -4.02 -12.31
CA GLN A 323 -4.39 -2.71 -11.71
C GLN A 323 -5.66 -2.58 -10.85
N GLY A 324 -5.53 -1.87 -9.73
CA GLY A 324 -6.58 -1.74 -8.75
C GLY A 324 -6.13 -1.04 -7.47
N PHE A 325 -7.04 -0.97 -6.50
CA PHE A 325 -6.78 -0.41 -5.17
C PHE A 325 -7.60 -1.12 -4.08
N ALA A 326 -7.21 -0.90 -2.82
CA ALA A 326 -7.94 -1.39 -1.66
C ALA A 326 -8.73 -0.25 -0.98
N VAL A 327 -9.88 -0.60 -0.43
CA VAL A 327 -10.72 0.26 0.41
C VAL A 327 -10.89 -0.41 1.77
N MET A 328 -10.67 0.35 2.85
CA MET A 328 -10.95 -0.10 4.21
C MET A 328 -12.05 0.76 4.81
N ASP A 329 -13.22 0.17 5.03
CA ASP A 329 -14.35 0.79 5.74
C ASP A 329 -14.34 0.38 7.20
N PHE A 330 -14.23 1.36 8.08
CA PHE A 330 -14.37 1.22 9.51
C PHE A 330 -15.82 1.46 9.88
N LEU A 331 -16.47 0.41 10.37
CA LEU A 331 -17.90 0.39 10.62
C LEU A 331 -18.19 0.80 12.06
N GLN A 332 -19.40 1.31 12.33
CA GLN A 332 -19.78 1.78 13.67
C GLN A 332 -19.72 0.70 14.75
N ASN A 333 -19.86 -0.59 14.41
CA ASN A 333 -19.72 -1.71 15.35
C ASN A 333 -18.27 -2.11 15.62
N GLY A 334 -17.28 -1.38 15.09
CA GLY A 334 -15.86 -1.68 15.29
C GLY A 334 -15.28 -2.72 14.33
N GLN A 335 -16.09 -3.28 13.42
CA GLN A 335 -15.62 -4.13 12.32
C GLN A 335 -14.89 -3.32 11.26
N ILE A 336 -13.99 -3.99 10.54
CA ILE A 336 -13.30 -3.41 9.39
C ILE A 336 -13.65 -4.22 8.16
N ARG A 337 -14.30 -3.61 7.19
CA ARG A 337 -14.51 -4.20 5.87
C ARG A 337 -13.34 -3.81 4.98
N VAL A 338 -12.65 -4.79 4.42
CA VAL A 338 -11.59 -4.61 3.42
C VAL A 338 -12.12 -5.07 2.08
N SER A 339 -12.12 -4.18 1.09
CA SER A 339 -12.55 -4.45 -0.28
C SER A 339 -11.43 -4.16 -1.26
N PHE A 340 -11.32 -4.96 -2.32
CA PHE A 340 -10.40 -4.70 -3.42
C PHE A 340 -11.19 -4.41 -4.69
N TYR A 341 -10.77 -3.37 -5.39
CA TYR A 341 -11.32 -2.93 -6.65
C TYR A 341 -10.27 -3.11 -7.74
N ILE A 342 -10.66 -3.69 -8.87
CA ILE A 342 -9.78 -3.97 -10.02
C ILE A 342 -10.34 -3.32 -11.28
N VAL A 343 -9.47 -3.05 -12.25
CA VAL A 343 -9.89 -2.72 -13.62
C VAL A 343 -10.11 -4.02 -14.40
N ASP A 344 -11.34 -4.29 -14.81
CA ASP A 344 -11.70 -5.36 -15.73
C ASP A 344 -12.43 -4.76 -16.94
N GLN A 345 -11.90 -4.96 -18.15
CA GLN A 345 -12.45 -4.42 -19.40
C GLN A 345 -12.77 -2.91 -19.32
N ASP A 346 -11.83 -2.12 -18.79
CA ASP A 346 -11.95 -0.67 -18.58
C ASP A 346 -13.06 -0.24 -17.62
N LEU A 347 -13.57 -1.17 -16.79
CA LEU A 347 -14.49 -0.88 -15.70
C LEU A 347 -13.88 -1.24 -14.36
N VAL A 348 -14.04 -0.34 -13.38
CA VAL A 348 -13.61 -0.62 -12.01
C VAL A 348 -14.70 -1.41 -11.30
N THR A 349 -14.37 -2.63 -10.86
CA THR A 349 -15.30 -3.54 -10.19
C THR A 349 -14.74 -3.98 -8.85
N LYS A 350 -15.62 -4.24 -7.88
CA LYS A 350 -15.24 -4.82 -6.59
C LYS A 350 -15.06 -6.33 -6.77
N ASP A 351 -13.83 -6.80 -6.72
CA ASP A 351 -13.45 -8.20 -6.96
C ASP A 351 -13.46 -9.04 -5.68
N PHE A 352 -13.18 -8.40 -4.54
CA PHE A 352 -13.12 -9.09 -3.24
C PHE A 352 -13.60 -8.21 -2.09
N GLU A 353 -14.17 -8.85 -1.07
CA GLU A 353 -14.53 -8.24 0.20
C GLU A 353 -14.35 -9.24 1.34
N THR A 354 -13.79 -8.77 2.45
CA THR A 354 -13.76 -9.49 3.72
C THR A 354 -14.04 -8.54 4.87
N VAL A 355 -14.38 -9.09 6.04
CA VAL A 355 -14.61 -8.33 7.26
C VAL A 355 -13.74 -8.90 8.37
N LEU A 356 -12.96 -8.02 8.99
CA LEU A 356 -12.09 -8.31 10.13
C LEU A 356 -12.83 -8.01 11.44
N TYR A 357 -12.43 -8.72 12.50
CA TYR A 357 -13.00 -8.56 13.85
C TYR A 357 -14.52 -8.81 13.88
N LYS A 358 -14.95 -9.90 13.22
CA LYS A 358 -16.33 -10.41 13.36
C LYS A 358 -16.49 -10.96 14.76
N ASP A 359 -17.45 -10.42 15.52
CA ASP A 359 -17.88 -10.98 16.80
C ASP A 359 -18.56 -12.35 16.62
#